data_AF-A0A0N1PAU4-F1
#
_entry.id   AF-A0A0N1PAU4-F1
#
_cell.length_a   1.000
_cell.length_b   1.000
_cell.length_c   1.000
_cell.angle_alpha   90.00
_cell.angle_beta   90.00
_cell.angle_gamma   90.00
#
_symmetry.space_group_name_H-M   'P 1'
#
loop_
_entity.id
_entity.type
_entity.pdbx_description
1 polymer ?
#
loop_
_entity_poly.entity_id
_entity_poly.type
_entity_poly.pdbx_seq_one_letter_code
_entity_poly.pdbx_strand_id
1 'polypeptide(L)'
;MQGTSVLEVEWLQPAESACAPLKTAEDVVKRLNDERAATQERERDRQVEVILQEYRARHQAPADMVQEAAAYCFDSDHLEELNPLFRRWYEDPTSRPNKHDDCLMIYTSGTTARPKGTVHTHASVANMVKVLQDAWEWRETDGVLNVLPVHHIHGLVNILLCSLASNARCVFTKFDDA
;
A
#
# COMPACT_ATOMS: atom_id res chain seq x y z
N MET A 1 -16.82 33.98 -4.11
CA MET A 1 -17.19 33.05 -5.17
C MET A 1 -16.09 33.08 -6.23
N GLN A 2 -15.09 32.21 -6.10
CA GLN A 2 -14.10 32.01 -7.16
C GLN A 2 -14.74 31.12 -8.23
N GLY A 3 -14.76 31.60 -9.47
CA GLY A 3 -15.48 31.00 -10.58
C GLY A 3 -14.92 29.64 -10.97
N THR A 4 -15.81 28.77 -11.43
CA THR A 4 -15.51 27.48 -12.04
C THR A 4 -14.52 27.68 -13.19
N SER A 5 -13.29 27.19 -13.03
CA SER A 5 -12.29 27.19 -14.11
C SER A 5 -12.76 26.25 -15.23
N VAL A 6 -12.61 26.70 -16.47
CA VAL A 6 -12.85 25.89 -17.66
C VAL A 6 -11.75 24.81 -17.69
N LEU A 7 -12.15 23.54 -17.69
CA LEU A 7 -11.21 22.44 -17.93
C LEU A 7 -10.73 22.54 -19.38
N GLU A 8 -9.47 22.90 -19.59
CA GLU A 8 -8.84 22.72 -20.90
C GLU A 8 -8.73 21.23 -21.17
N VAL A 9 -9.55 20.75 -22.11
CA VAL A 9 -9.50 19.37 -22.58
C VAL A 9 -8.38 19.30 -23.62
N GLU A 10 -7.23 18.77 -23.22
CA GLU A 10 -6.15 18.48 -24.15
C GLU A 10 -6.56 17.28 -25.03
N TRP A 11 -6.87 17.57 -26.29
CA TRP A 11 -7.20 16.55 -27.28
C TRP A 11 -5.92 15.85 -27.74
N LEU A 12 -5.67 14.67 -27.19
CA LEU A 12 -4.56 13.83 -27.61
C LEU A 12 -4.77 13.36 -29.06
N GLN A 13 -3.79 13.64 -29.91
CA GLN A 13 -3.74 13.13 -31.27
C GLN A 13 -3.61 11.60 -31.23
N PRO A 14 -4.40 10.85 -32.01
CA PRO A 14 -4.27 9.40 -32.06
C PRO A 14 -2.89 9.00 -32.58
N ALA A 15 -2.34 7.90 -32.07
CA ALA A 15 -1.05 7.37 -32.50
C ALA A 15 -1.05 7.11 -34.02
N GLU A 16 0.07 7.32 -34.73
CA GLU A 16 0.18 7.20 -36.20
C GLU A 16 -0.35 5.86 -36.77
N SER A 17 -0.35 4.79 -35.96
CA SER A 17 -0.94 3.49 -36.34
C SER A 17 -2.46 3.51 -36.54
N ALA A 18 -3.16 4.57 -36.11
CA ALA A 18 -4.61 4.72 -36.15
C ALA A 18 -5.17 5.01 -37.56
N CYS A 19 -4.32 5.38 -38.52
CA CYS A 19 -4.72 5.70 -39.89
C CYS A 19 -4.62 4.52 -40.88
N ALA A 20 -4.28 3.31 -40.41
CA ALA A 20 -4.20 2.13 -41.27
C ALA A 20 -5.61 1.67 -41.73
N PRO A 21 -5.82 1.39 -43.03
CA PRO A 21 -7.14 1.00 -43.54
C PRO A 21 -7.60 -0.34 -42.97
N LEU A 22 -8.80 -0.35 -42.38
CA LEU A 22 -9.46 -1.53 -41.82
C LEU A 22 -10.17 -2.30 -42.95
N LYS A 23 -9.95 -3.61 -43.07
CA LYS A 23 -10.47 -4.43 -44.18
C LYS A 23 -11.61 -5.36 -43.76
N THR A 24 -11.69 -5.70 -42.47
CA THR A 24 -12.67 -6.64 -41.92
C THR A 24 -13.28 -6.14 -40.61
N ALA A 25 -14.40 -6.73 -40.20
CA ALA A 25 -15.01 -6.44 -38.89
C ALA A 25 -14.13 -6.87 -37.71
N GLU A 26 -13.32 -7.94 -37.88
CA GLU A 26 -12.34 -8.37 -36.87
C GLU A 26 -11.24 -7.32 -36.67
N ASP A 27 -10.79 -6.66 -37.73
CA ASP A 27 -9.82 -5.56 -37.63
C ASP A 27 -10.36 -4.39 -36.79
N VAL A 28 -11.66 -4.10 -36.91
CA VAL A 28 -12.34 -3.05 -36.12
C VAL A 28 -12.36 -3.43 -34.64
N VAL A 29 -12.77 -4.65 -34.31
CA VAL A 29 -12.84 -5.13 -32.91
C VAL A 29 -11.45 -5.16 -32.28
N LYS A 30 -10.45 -5.64 -33.02
CA LYS A 30 -9.06 -5.66 -32.58
C LYS A 30 -8.56 -4.24 -32.28
N ARG A 31 -8.82 -3.29 -33.18
CA ARG A 31 -8.43 -1.88 -32.99
C ARG A 31 -9.06 -1.26 -31.75
N LEU A 32 -10.37 -1.47 -31.53
CA LEU A 32 -11.08 -0.96 -30.35
C LEU A 32 -10.51 -1.52 -29.05
N ASN A 33 -10.12 -2.79 -29.03
CA ASN A 33 -9.50 -3.40 -27.86
C ASN A 33 -8.08 -2.85 -27.62
N ASP A 34 -7.28 -2.71 -28.68
CA ASP A 34 -5.94 -2.13 -28.61
C ASP A 34 -6.00 -0.67 -28.10
N GLU A 35 -6.97 0.13 -28.56
CA GLU A 35 -7.19 1.52 -28.10
C GLU A 35 -7.69 1.59 -26.65
N ARG A 36 -8.56 0.68 -26.24
CA ARG A 36 -9.03 0.57 -24.85
C ARG A 36 -7.88 0.21 -23.91
N ALA A 37 -7.05 -0.77 -24.27
CA ALA A 37 -5.89 -1.18 -23.48
C ALA A 37 -4.90 -0.01 -23.35
N ALA A 38 -4.59 0.67 -24.45
CA ALA A 38 -3.70 1.84 -24.42
C ALA A 38 -4.27 2.99 -23.59
N THR A 39 -5.60 3.16 -23.56
CA THR A 39 -6.26 4.18 -22.73
C THR A 39 -6.25 3.80 -21.25
N GLN A 40 -6.43 2.52 -20.92
CA GLN A 40 -6.31 2.04 -19.55
C GLN A 40 -4.88 2.19 -19.01
N GLU A 41 -3.88 1.90 -19.84
CA GLU A 41 -2.47 2.11 -19.49
C GLU A 41 -2.17 3.58 -19.20
N ARG A 42 -2.62 4.49 -20.08
CA ARG A 42 -2.47 5.94 -19.87
C ARG A 42 -3.18 6.44 -18.62
N GLU A 43 -4.39 5.95 -18.35
CA GLU A 43 -5.13 6.35 -17.14
C GLU A 43 -4.47 5.80 -15.87
N ARG A 44 -3.89 4.59 -15.92
CA ARG A 44 -3.07 4.02 -14.85
C ARG A 44 -1.85 4.89 -14.57
N ASP A 45 -1.10 5.27 -15.60
CA ASP A 45 0.09 6.12 -15.46
C ASP A 45 -0.29 7.51 -14.93
N ARG A 46 -1.38 8.10 -15.42
CA ARG A 46 -1.92 9.38 -14.94
C ARG A 46 -2.34 9.31 -13.48
N GLN A 47 -3.00 8.25 -13.04
CA GLN A 47 -3.39 8.06 -11.65
C GLN A 47 -2.16 7.98 -10.73
N VAL A 48 -1.13 7.24 -11.13
CA VAL A 48 0.15 7.18 -10.40
C VAL A 48 0.79 8.56 -10.33
N GLU A 49 0.82 9.30 -11.44
CA GLU A 49 1.40 10.65 -11.49
C GLU A 49 0.66 11.63 -10.59
N VAL A 50 -0.68 11.63 -10.62
CA VAL A 50 -1.52 12.48 -9.74
C VAL A 50 -1.28 12.13 -8.27
N ILE A 51 -1.22 10.84 -7.91
CA ILE A 51 -0.93 10.40 -6.54
C ILE A 51 0.46 10.92 -6.10
N LEU A 52 1.47 10.79 -6.95
CA LEU A 52 2.83 11.25 -6.65
C LEU A 52 2.91 12.78 -6.58
N GLN A 53 2.20 13.49 -7.44
CA GLN A 53 2.14 14.95 -7.45
C GLN A 53 1.44 15.48 -6.19
N GLU A 54 0.28 14.92 -5.84
CA GLU A 54 -0.45 15.23 -4.61
C GLU A 54 0.37 14.90 -3.36
N TYR A 55 1.11 13.79 -3.36
CA TYR A 55 2.05 13.43 -2.31
C TYR A 55 3.15 14.50 -2.16
N ARG A 56 3.84 14.86 -3.25
CA ARG A 56 4.90 15.88 -3.27
C ARG A 56 4.40 17.27 -2.88
N ALA A 57 3.20 17.65 -3.32
CA ALA A 57 2.60 18.95 -3.01
C ALA A 57 2.25 19.07 -1.52
N ARG A 58 1.70 18.00 -0.92
CA ARG A 58 1.40 17.97 0.53
C ARG A 58 2.66 17.77 1.39
N HIS A 59 3.67 17.08 0.86
CA HIS A 59 4.90 16.73 1.56
C HIS A 59 6.12 17.38 0.90
N GLN A 60 6.11 18.72 0.73
CA GLN A 60 7.34 19.45 0.44
C GLN A 60 8.34 19.21 1.57
N ALA A 61 9.10 18.12 1.47
CA ALA A 61 10.27 17.91 2.29
C ALA A 61 11.21 19.08 1.96
N PRO A 62 11.62 19.89 2.95
CA PRO A 62 12.72 20.82 2.77
C PRO A 62 13.88 20.06 2.09
N ALA A 63 14.54 20.65 1.09
CA ALA A 63 15.62 19.97 0.35
C ALA A 63 16.78 19.51 1.29
N ASP A 64 16.83 20.10 2.48
CA ASP A 64 17.66 19.81 3.64
C ASP A 64 17.18 18.64 4.52
N MET A 65 15.94 18.16 4.34
CA MET A 65 15.38 16.96 5.00
C MET A 65 15.46 15.69 4.17
N VAL A 66 16.06 15.72 2.97
CA VAL A 66 16.66 14.50 2.40
C VAL A 66 17.97 14.21 3.14
N GLN A 67 17.93 14.19 4.49
CA GLN A 67 18.74 13.19 5.18
C GLN A 67 18.31 11.86 4.59
N GLU A 68 19.28 10.99 4.25
CA GLU A 68 19.06 9.59 3.88
C GLU A 68 17.75 9.13 4.48
N ALA A 69 16.73 8.94 3.64
CA ALA A 69 15.43 8.48 4.13
C ALA A 69 15.77 7.18 4.83
N ALA A 70 15.88 7.23 6.16
CA ALA A 70 16.36 6.13 6.95
C ALA A 70 15.29 5.08 6.71
N ALA A 71 15.61 4.15 5.80
CA ALA A 71 14.81 2.97 5.65
C ALA A 71 14.82 2.40 7.05
N TYR A 72 13.68 2.43 7.72
CA TYR A 72 13.55 1.78 9.01
C TYR A 72 13.63 0.29 8.69
N CYS A 73 14.84 -0.24 8.70
CA CYS A 73 15.08 -1.66 8.68
C CYS A 73 14.71 -2.19 10.06
N PHE A 74 14.26 -3.45 10.14
CA PHE A 74 14.36 -4.14 11.40
C PHE A 74 15.85 -4.22 11.75
N ASP A 75 16.23 -3.61 12.87
CA ASP A 75 17.58 -3.68 13.38
C ASP A 75 17.87 -5.11 13.82
N SER A 76 18.57 -5.85 12.98
CA SER A 76 19.01 -7.23 13.26
C SER A 76 20.33 -7.27 14.01
N ASP A 77 21.05 -6.15 14.05
CA ASP A 77 22.44 -6.10 14.48
C ASP A 77 22.54 -5.61 15.92
N HIS A 78 21.55 -4.83 16.37
CA HIS A 78 21.40 -4.34 17.74
C HIS A 78 20.16 -4.92 18.44
N LEU A 79 19.89 -6.22 18.26
CA LEU A 79 18.78 -6.91 18.92
C LEU A 79 18.83 -6.81 20.45
N GLU A 80 20.03 -6.64 21.01
CA GLU A 80 20.23 -6.36 22.43
C GLU A 80 19.56 -5.06 22.88
N GLU A 81 19.42 -4.05 22.02
CA GLU A 81 18.78 -2.78 22.35
C GLU A 81 17.25 -2.84 22.31
N LEU A 82 16.68 -3.97 21.86
CA LEU A 82 15.24 -4.17 21.87
C LEU A 82 14.65 -4.15 23.28
N ASN A 83 13.36 -3.83 23.36
CA ASN A 83 12.57 -3.93 24.59
C ASN A 83 12.85 -5.29 25.29
N PRO A 84 13.01 -5.32 26.63
CA PRO A 84 13.32 -6.52 27.40
C PRO A 84 12.51 -7.79 27.04
N LEU A 85 11.27 -7.64 26.57
CA LEU A 85 10.46 -8.76 26.08
C LEU A 85 11.05 -9.44 24.83
N PHE A 86 11.52 -8.66 23.85
CA PHE A 86 12.12 -9.20 22.63
C PHE A 86 13.51 -9.79 22.92
N ARG A 87 14.30 -9.14 23.79
CA ARG A 87 15.59 -9.69 24.24
C ARG A 87 15.39 -11.08 24.87
N ARG A 88 14.36 -11.24 25.71
CA ARG A 88 14.02 -12.53 26.32
C ARG A 88 13.70 -13.61 25.29
N TRP A 89 13.00 -13.29 24.21
CA TRP A 89 12.71 -14.25 23.13
C TRP A 89 13.96 -14.72 22.38
N TYR A 90 15.00 -13.90 22.34
CA TYR A 90 16.28 -14.25 21.74
C TYR A 90 17.12 -15.12 22.67
N GLU A 91 17.28 -14.69 23.93
CA GLU A 91 18.08 -15.39 24.96
C GLU A 91 17.45 -16.71 25.41
N ASP A 92 16.12 -16.78 25.45
CA ASP A 92 15.35 -17.97 25.82
C ASP A 92 14.29 -18.26 24.74
N PRO A 93 14.59 -19.14 23.76
CA PRO A 93 13.64 -19.53 22.73
C PRO A 93 12.35 -20.17 23.26
N THR A 94 12.36 -20.72 24.48
CA THR A 94 11.15 -21.31 25.10
C THR A 94 10.19 -20.26 25.63
N SER A 95 10.66 -19.02 25.80
CA SER A 95 9.84 -17.86 26.17
C SER A 95 9.09 -17.22 25.00
N ARG A 96 9.37 -17.67 23.76
CA ARG A 96 8.68 -17.17 22.57
C ARG A 96 7.20 -17.56 22.63
N PRO A 97 6.28 -16.64 22.30
CA PRO A 97 4.86 -16.97 22.24
C PRO A 97 4.62 -18.06 21.20
N ASN A 98 3.73 -18.98 21.55
CA ASN A 98 3.29 -20.02 20.63
C ASN A 98 2.24 -19.46 19.65
N LYS A 99 1.97 -20.18 18.56
CA LYS A 99 1.04 -19.70 17.51
C LYS A 99 -0.41 -19.47 17.99
N HIS A 100 -0.80 -20.05 19.10
CA HIS A 100 -2.13 -19.93 19.69
C HIS A 100 -2.21 -18.85 20.78
N ASP A 101 -1.08 -18.24 21.15
CA ASP A 101 -1.09 -17.11 22.09
C ASP A 101 -1.62 -15.85 21.40
N ASP A 102 -2.32 -15.03 22.19
CA ASP A 102 -2.86 -13.74 21.77
C ASP A 102 -1.71 -12.77 21.45
N CYS A 103 -1.79 -12.11 20.29
CA CYS A 103 -0.73 -11.23 19.80
C CYS A 103 -1.22 -9.84 19.40
N LEU A 104 -2.52 -9.67 19.14
CA LEU A 104 -3.09 -8.41 18.66
C LEU A 104 -4.49 -8.23 19.21
N MET A 105 -4.75 -7.05 19.77
CA MET A 105 -6.09 -6.62 20.16
C MET A 105 -6.46 -5.37 19.37
N ILE A 106 -7.53 -5.44 18.57
CA ILE A 106 -8.05 -4.31 17.80
C ILE A 106 -9.47 -3.98 18.24
N TYR A 107 -9.72 -2.69 18.43
CA TYR A 107 -11.07 -2.22 18.72
C TYR A 107 -11.84 -1.96 17.43
N THR A 108 -13.08 -2.42 17.41
CA THR A 108 -14.00 -2.20 16.30
C THR A 108 -15.09 -1.21 16.70
N SER A 109 -15.34 -0.23 15.84
CA SER A 109 -16.39 0.78 15.99
C SER A 109 -17.76 0.15 15.68
N GLY A 110 -18.28 -0.67 16.59
CA GLY A 110 -19.68 -1.10 16.51
C GLY A 110 -20.60 0.13 16.51
N THR A 111 -21.53 0.22 15.57
CA THR A 111 -22.34 1.43 15.30
C THR A 111 -23.36 1.80 16.39
N THR A 112 -23.49 1.03 17.48
CA THR A 112 -24.56 1.21 18.47
C THR A 112 -24.16 0.91 19.92
N ALA A 113 -22.90 0.53 20.20
CA ALA A 113 -22.46 0.12 21.53
C ALA A 113 -20.99 0.52 21.80
N ARG A 114 -20.52 0.30 23.05
CA ARG A 114 -19.10 0.46 23.39
C ARG A 114 -18.22 -0.35 22.43
N PRO A 115 -17.06 0.17 21.98
CA PRO A 115 -16.15 -0.54 21.09
C PRO A 115 -15.83 -1.93 21.63
N LYS A 116 -15.88 -2.93 20.74
CA LYS A 116 -15.53 -4.31 21.09
C LYS A 116 -14.07 -4.57 20.72
N GLY A 117 -13.30 -5.02 21.70
CA GLY A 117 -11.94 -5.51 21.49
C GLY A 117 -11.97 -6.91 20.89
N THR A 118 -11.44 -7.05 19.68
CA THR A 118 -11.23 -8.33 19.01
C THR A 118 -9.80 -8.77 19.27
N VAL A 119 -9.64 -9.96 19.82
CA VAL A 119 -8.33 -10.54 20.12
C VAL A 119 -7.98 -11.54 19.02
N HIS A 120 -6.75 -11.43 18.53
CA HIS A 120 -6.17 -12.25 17.48
C HIS A 120 -4.94 -12.96 18.02
N THR A 121 -4.85 -14.25 17.73
CA THR A 121 -3.65 -15.06 17.98
C THR A 121 -2.62 -14.86 16.86
N HIS A 122 -1.37 -15.21 17.14
CA HIS A 122 -0.31 -15.24 16.13
C HIS A 122 -0.71 -16.02 14.87
N ALA A 123 -1.34 -17.19 15.03
CA ALA A 123 -1.83 -18.01 13.92
C ALA A 123 -2.91 -17.31 13.10
N SER A 124 -3.84 -16.60 13.76
CA SER A 124 -4.91 -15.88 13.05
C SER A 124 -4.36 -14.71 12.23
N VAL A 125 -3.39 -13.96 12.76
CA VAL A 125 -2.73 -12.86 12.02
C VAL A 125 -1.90 -13.40 10.87
N ALA A 126 -1.09 -14.44 11.10
CA ALA A 126 -0.31 -15.08 10.04
C ALA A 126 -1.20 -15.61 8.91
N ASN A 127 -2.37 -16.16 9.23
CA ASN A 127 -3.32 -16.61 8.23
C ASN A 127 -3.93 -15.45 7.42
N MET A 128 -4.29 -14.33 8.06
CA MET A 128 -4.77 -13.14 7.35
C MET A 128 -3.71 -12.62 6.37
N VAL A 129 -2.45 -12.50 6.81
CA VAL A 129 -1.34 -12.08 5.96
C VAL A 129 -1.16 -13.03 4.79
N LYS A 130 -1.11 -14.34 5.03
CA LYS A 130 -0.93 -15.34 3.98
C LYS A 130 -2.03 -15.27 2.92
N VAL A 131 -3.29 -15.20 3.35
CA VAL A 131 -4.43 -15.09 2.41
C VAL A 131 -4.31 -13.83 1.55
N LEU A 132 -3.87 -12.70 2.11
CA LEU A 132 -3.69 -11.47 1.36
C LEU A 132 -2.47 -11.50 0.44
N GLN A 133 -1.35 -12.09 0.88
CA GLN A 133 -0.18 -12.35 0.03
C GLN A 133 -0.57 -13.16 -1.20
N ASP A 134 -1.32 -14.24 -1.00
CA ASP A 134 -1.78 -15.12 -2.09
C ASP A 134 -2.79 -14.40 -3.00
N ALA A 135 -3.74 -13.65 -2.42
CA ALA A 135 -4.81 -12.99 -3.19
C ALA A 135 -4.33 -11.77 -3.99
N TRP A 136 -3.34 -11.03 -3.48
CA TRP A 136 -2.82 -9.81 -4.11
C TRP A 136 -1.48 -10.03 -4.80
N GLU A 137 -0.97 -11.26 -4.78
CA GLU A 137 0.28 -11.67 -5.42
C GLU A 137 1.47 -10.81 -5.02
N TRP A 138 1.60 -10.53 -3.72
CA TRP A 138 2.70 -9.73 -3.18
C TRP A 138 4.07 -10.29 -3.58
N ARG A 139 4.99 -9.38 -3.94
CA ARG A 139 6.38 -9.66 -4.30
C ARG A 139 7.33 -8.77 -3.51
N GLU A 140 8.56 -9.22 -3.36
CA GLU A 140 9.66 -8.46 -2.75
C GLU A 140 9.97 -7.14 -3.49
N THR A 141 9.64 -7.07 -4.78
CA THR A 141 9.82 -5.86 -5.61
C THR A 141 8.75 -4.80 -5.39
N ASP A 142 7.68 -5.11 -4.65
CA ASP A 142 6.56 -4.22 -4.49
C ASP A 142 6.89 -3.06 -3.55
N GLY A 143 6.25 -1.92 -3.81
CA GLY A 143 6.28 -0.75 -2.95
C GLY A 143 4.86 -0.28 -2.67
N VAL A 144 4.51 -0.11 -1.39
CA VAL A 144 3.20 0.37 -0.97
C VAL A 144 3.32 1.66 -0.18
N LEU A 145 2.41 2.59 -0.45
CA LEU A 145 2.23 3.80 0.37
C LEU A 145 1.14 3.52 1.41
N ASN A 146 1.51 3.46 2.68
CA ASN A 146 0.56 3.35 3.79
C ASN A 146 0.02 4.73 4.14
N VAL A 147 -1.17 5.02 3.63
CA VAL A 147 -1.96 6.22 3.97
C VAL A 147 -3.03 5.93 5.02
N LEU A 148 -3.04 4.73 5.59
CA LEU A 148 -4.04 4.28 6.54
C LEU A 148 -3.47 4.23 7.96
N PRO A 149 -4.31 4.45 8.98
CA PRO A 149 -3.87 4.35 10.36
C PRO A 149 -3.54 2.91 10.74
N VAL A 150 -2.42 2.72 11.45
CA VAL A 150 -1.99 1.40 11.95
C VAL A 150 -2.78 0.89 13.15
N HIS A 151 -3.68 1.71 13.71
CA HIS A 151 -4.65 1.25 14.70
C HIS A 151 -5.91 0.63 14.06
N HIS A 152 -6.05 0.70 12.73
CA HIS A 152 -7.06 -0.02 11.97
C HIS A 152 -6.47 -1.24 11.28
N ILE A 153 -7.24 -2.32 11.22
CA ILE A 153 -6.79 -3.63 10.70
C ILE A 153 -6.26 -3.53 9.27
N HIS A 154 -6.79 -2.62 8.44
CA HIS A 154 -6.35 -2.46 7.05
C HIS A 154 -4.93 -1.88 6.99
N GLY A 155 -4.66 -0.76 7.67
CA GLY A 155 -3.34 -0.14 7.69
C GLY A 155 -2.29 -1.04 8.36
N LEU A 156 -2.71 -1.80 9.38
CA LEU A 156 -1.84 -2.73 10.09
C LEU A 156 -1.58 -4.02 9.29
N VAL A 157 -2.61 -4.81 9.00
CA VAL A 157 -2.44 -6.15 8.43
C VAL A 157 -2.21 -6.07 6.93
N ASN A 158 -3.12 -5.43 6.19
CA ASN A 158 -3.12 -5.49 4.72
C ASN A 158 -1.95 -4.74 4.11
N ILE A 159 -1.48 -3.67 4.77
CA ILE A 159 -0.40 -2.83 4.26
C ILE A 159 0.90 -3.15 4.99
N LEU A 160 1.00 -2.86 6.28
CA LEU A 160 2.26 -3.01 7.01
C LEU A 160 2.71 -4.48 7.14
N LEU A 161 1.87 -5.37 7.67
CA LEU A 161 2.30 -6.76 7.89
C LEU A 161 2.47 -7.54 6.57
N CYS A 162 1.63 -7.29 5.56
CA CYS A 162 1.79 -7.94 4.25
C CYS A 162 3.07 -7.47 3.53
N SER A 163 3.38 -6.17 3.56
CA SER A 163 4.62 -5.67 2.96
C SER A 163 5.85 -6.26 3.66
N LEU A 164 5.88 -6.24 4.99
CA LEU A 164 6.98 -6.82 5.78
C LEU A 164 7.14 -8.32 5.52
N ALA A 165 6.04 -9.10 5.54
CA ALA A 165 6.07 -10.54 5.31
C ALA A 165 6.49 -10.90 3.87
N SER A 166 6.39 -9.95 2.93
CA SER A 166 6.77 -10.13 1.53
C SER A 166 8.16 -9.58 1.20
N ASN A 167 8.89 -9.04 2.19
CA ASN A 167 10.11 -8.25 2.00
C ASN A 167 9.92 -7.03 1.07
N ALA A 168 8.68 -6.56 0.94
CA ALA A 168 8.32 -5.42 0.11
C ALA A 168 8.55 -4.10 0.87
N ARG A 169 8.65 -3.00 0.11
CA ARG A 169 8.84 -1.67 0.70
C ARG A 169 7.51 -1.07 1.17
N CYS A 170 7.44 -0.65 2.42
CA CYS A 170 6.32 0.14 2.95
C CYS A 170 6.77 1.57 3.24
N VAL A 171 6.13 2.54 2.59
CA VAL A 171 6.36 3.96 2.82
C VAL A 171 5.20 4.51 3.65
N PHE A 172 5.50 5.17 4.75
CA PHE A 172 4.48 5.82 5.58
C PHE A 172 4.28 7.27 5.17
N THR A 173 3.03 7.71 5.16
CA THR A 173 2.71 9.13 5.25
C THR A 173 2.22 9.43 6.64
N LYS A 174 2.28 10.70 7.05
CA LYS A 174 1.54 11.12 8.22
C LYS A 174 0.05 10.84 7.95
N PHE A 175 -0.60 10.15 8.88
CA PHE A 175 -2.06 10.04 8.87
C PHE A 175 -2.62 11.28 9.56
N ASP A 176 -3.46 12.04 8.88
CA ASP A 176 -4.14 13.20 9.44
C ASP A 176 -5.57 12.78 9.85
N ASP A 177 -5.88 12.84 11.14
CA ASP A 177 -7.19 12.47 11.75
C ASP A 177 -8.32 13.51 11.48
N ALA A 178 -8.22 14.30 10.40
CA ALA A 178 -9.03 15.50 10.17
C ALA A 178 -10.56 15.26 10.14
#